data_AF-A0A935CQ07-F1
#
_entry.id   AF-A0A935CQ07-F1
#
_cell.length_a   1.000
_cell.length_b   1.000
_cell.length_c   1.000
_cell.angle_alpha   90.00
_cell.angle_beta   90.00
_cell.angle_gamma   90.00
#
_symmetry.space_group_name_H-M   'P 1'
#
loop_
_entity.id
_entity.type
_entity.pdbx_description
1 polymer ?
#
loop_
_entity_poly.entity_id
_entity_poly.type
_entity_poly.pdbx_seq_one_letter_code
_entity_poly.pdbx_strand_id
1 'polypeptide(L)'
;MTGTIIVTGASGTVGREVVKQLAAAGMKVRAAVHTASKGDVFKRLGIETVELDYARPETWAAAFDGAAKVFFVGYAGPTFAELSRNLAEAAKKAGVAHFVKLSAFGADFAPQFYIARSHRESEEAIESTGIAYTHLRPNVFMQNLINYYGQAIRDTGIFYLAQGDGKVGFIDVRDVAAAAVVTLTSGGHAGKSYSLTGSESLSYYQVAEILSRAAGKKIEYVALSEEQALPTKPSQRCAGISSKSARP
;
A
#
# COMPACT_ATOMS: atom_id res chain seq x y z
N MET A 1 9.43 7.32 -28.08
CA MET A 1 9.69 8.22 -26.95
C MET A 1 9.07 7.60 -25.71
N THR A 2 9.86 7.36 -24.65
CA THR A 2 9.33 6.88 -23.36
C THR A 2 8.54 8.01 -22.71
N GLY A 3 7.20 7.93 -22.77
CA GLY A 3 6.34 8.95 -22.17
C GLY A 3 6.41 8.94 -20.64
N THR A 4 5.91 10.02 -20.02
CA THR A 4 5.98 10.21 -18.57
C THR A 4 5.21 9.12 -17.82
N ILE A 5 5.81 8.55 -16.77
CA ILE A 5 5.14 7.65 -15.83
C ILE A 5 4.70 8.48 -14.61
N ILE A 6 3.41 8.46 -14.31
CA ILE A 6 2.87 9.11 -13.12
C ILE A 6 2.80 8.11 -11.98
N VAL A 7 3.25 8.53 -10.81
CA VAL A 7 3.07 7.78 -9.56
C VAL A 7 2.13 8.57 -8.67
N THR A 8 0.91 8.09 -8.45
CA THR A 8 -0.02 8.68 -7.48
C THR A 8 0.32 8.20 -6.07
N GLY A 9 -0.12 8.95 -5.05
CA GLY A 9 0.27 8.67 -3.68
C GLY A 9 1.80 8.67 -3.50
N ALA A 10 2.52 9.46 -4.30
CA ALA A 10 3.98 9.41 -4.41
C ALA A 10 4.68 9.61 -3.06
N SER A 11 4.13 10.45 -2.19
CA SER A 11 4.70 10.71 -0.85
C SER A 11 4.44 9.59 0.16
N GLY A 12 3.64 8.57 -0.19
CA GLY A 12 3.32 7.42 0.66
C GLY A 12 4.41 6.35 0.66
N THR A 13 4.25 5.34 1.51
CA THR A 13 5.25 4.28 1.75
C THR A 13 5.67 3.55 0.48
N VAL A 14 4.70 3.06 -0.32
CA VAL A 14 4.99 2.35 -1.59
C VAL A 14 5.35 3.33 -2.69
N GLY A 15 4.57 4.40 -2.87
CA GLY A 15 4.76 5.38 -3.93
C GLY A 15 6.17 5.99 -3.94
N ARG A 16 6.75 6.24 -2.76
CA ARG A 16 8.11 6.81 -2.65
C ARG A 16 9.17 5.87 -3.21
N GLU A 17 9.07 4.56 -2.94
CA GLU A 17 9.99 3.57 -3.49
C GLU A 17 9.78 3.38 -5.00
N VAL A 18 8.53 3.43 -5.48
CA VAL A 18 8.24 3.38 -6.93
C VAL A 18 8.87 4.57 -7.66
N VAL A 19 8.68 5.80 -7.16
CA VAL A 19 9.31 7.00 -7.73
C VAL A 19 10.84 6.86 -7.76
N LYS A 20 11.42 6.46 -6.63
CA LYS A 20 12.87 6.29 -6.49
C LYS A 20 13.43 5.27 -7.49
N GLN A 21 12.80 4.10 -7.60
CA GLN A 21 13.30 3.03 -8.47
C GLN A 21 13.09 3.34 -9.95
N LEU A 22 11.96 3.95 -10.32
CA LEU A 22 11.74 4.40 -11.71
C LEU A 22 12.77 5.47 -12.11
N ALA A 23 13.06 6.44 -11.24
CA ALA A 23 14.07 7.45 -11.49
C ALA A 23 15.47 6.84 -11.62
N ALA A 24 15.82 5.88 -10.76
CA ALA A 24 17.08 5.14 -10.86
C ALA A 24 17.20 4.30 -12.14
N ALA A 25 16.07 3.83 -12.69
CA ALA A 25 16.01 3.14 -13.98
C ALA A 25 16.04 4.09 -15.19
N GLY A 26 16.24 5.40 -14.98
CA GLY A 26 16.31 6.40 -16.06
C GLY A 26 14.95 6.71 -16.70
N MET A 27 13.84 6.32 -16.06
CA MET A 27 12.51 6.63 -16.57
C MET A 27 12.14 8.09 -16.28
N LYS A 28 11.35 8.70 -17.16
CA LYS A 28 10.75 10.02 -16.89
C LYS A 28 9.57 9.85 -15.94
N VAL A 29 9.71 10.32 -14.70
CA VAL A 29 8.72 10.15 -13.63
C VAL A 29 8.13 11.50 -13.22
N ARG A 30 6.80 11.53 -13.04
CA ARG A 30 6.08 12.62 -12.39
C ARG A 30 5.44 12.11 -11.10
N ALA A 31 5.84 12.69 -9.97
CA ALA A 31 5.28 12.38 -8.65
C ALA A 31 3.99 13.19 -8.42
N ALA A 32 2.85 12.49 -8.42
CA ALA A 32 1.56 13.09 -8.11
C ALA A 32 1.32 13.06 -6.59
N VAL A 33 1.17 14.25 -6.01
CA VAL A 33 1.06 14.48 -4.56
C VAL A 33 -0.23 15.22 -4.23
N HIS A 34 -0.78 14.98 -3.04
CA HIS A 34 -2.03 15.63 -2.61
C HIS A 34 -1.89 17.14 -2.38
N THR A 35 -0.71 17.61 -1.97
CA THR A 35 -0.40 19.03 -1.78
C THR A 35 0.98 19.33 -2.32
N ALA A 36 1.18 20.54 -2.85
CA ALA A 36 2.48 20.99 -3.35
C ALA A 36 3.65 20.78 -2.37
N SER A 37 3.43 20.99 -1.06
CA SER A 37 4.45 20.82 -0.01
C SER A 37 4.95 19.38 0.14
N LYS A 38 4.10 18.38 -0.11
CA LYS A 38 4.51 16.97 -0.13
C LYS A 38 5.43 16.64 -1.32
N GLY A 39 5.48 17.52 -2.32
CA GLY A 39 6.33 17.41 -3.51
C GLY A 39 7.77 17.86 -3.30
N ASP A 40 8.08 18.62 -2.24
CA ASP A 40 9.38 19.29 -2.11
C ASP A 40 10.57 18.32 -2.05
N VAL A 41 10.35 17.12 -1.50
CA VAL A 41 11.37 16.04 -1.50
C VAL A 41 11.71 15.57 -2.91
N PHE A 42 10.74 15.51 -3.81
CA PHE A 42 10.94 15.07 -5.19
C PHE A 42 11.57 16.19 -6.03
N LYS A 43 11.14 17.43 -5.83
CA LYS A 43 11.75 18.60 -6.51
C LYS A 43 13.24 18.71 -6.22
N ARG A 44 13.66 18.50 -4.96
CA ARG A 44 15.09 18.47 -4.58
C ARG A 44 15.90 17.37 -5.27
N LEU A 45 15.22 16.33 -5.75
CA LEU A 45 15.82 15.22 -6.51
C LEU A 45 15.69 15.41 -8.03
N GLY A 46 15.25 16.58 -8.49
CA GLY A 46 15.02 16.86 -9.92
C GLY A 46 13.84 16.11 -10.52
N ILE A 47 12.95 15.55 -9.69
CA ILE A 47 11.76 14.82 -10.14
C ILE A 47 10.59 15.79 -10.27
N GLU A 48 9.92 15.72 -11.42
CA GLU A 48 8.72 16.51 -11.71
C GLU A 48 7.62 16.17 -10.70
N THR A 49 6.90 17.18 -10.22
CA THR A 49 5.78 17.00 -9.28
C THR A 49 4.52 17.65 -9.81
N VAL A 50 3.38 17.03 -9.56
CA VAL A 50 2.06 17.60 -9.86
C VAL A 50 1.13 17.42 -8.68
N GLU A 51 0.23 18.38 -8.47
CA GLU A 51 -0.85 18.21 -7.51
C GLU A 51 -1.92 17.29 -8.11
N LEU A 52 -2.35 16.30 -7.35
CA LEU A 52 -3.47 15.43 -7.70
C LEU A 52 -4.27 15.17 -6.42
N ASP A 53 -5.45 15.76 -6.38
CA ASP A 53 -6.40 15.58 -5.30
C ASP A 53 -7.63 14.83 -5.82
N TYR A 54 -7.84 13.64 -5.27
CA TYR A 54 -8.92 12.74 -5.65
C TYR A 54 -10.31 13.32 -5.33
N ALA A 55 -10.41 14.30 -4.44
CA ALA A 55 -11.66 15.02 -4.14
C ALA A 55 -11.88 16.25 -5.04
N ARG A 56 -10.89 16.64 -5.86
CA ARG A 56 -10.91 17.82 -6.71
C ARG A 56 -10.62 17.45 -8.18
N PRO A 57 -11.65 17.01 -8.95
CA PRO A 57 -11.51 16.58 -10.34
C PRO A 57 -10.84 17.59 -11.26
N GLU A 58 -10.92 18.89 -10.95
CA GLU A 58 -10.24 19.97 -11.66
C GLU A 58 -8.71 19.83 -11.65
N THR A 59 -8.13 19.06 -10.70
CA THR A 59 -6.69 18.78 -10.64
C THR A 59 -6.25 17.66 -11.58
N TRP A 60 -7.17 16.83 -12.09
CA TRP A 60 -6.81 15.57 -12.75
C TRP A 60 -6.27 15.74 -14.16
N ALA A 61 -6.80 16.70 -14.92
CA ALA A 61 -6.38 16.94 -16.30
C ALA A 61 -4.90 17.33 -16.36
N ALA A 62 -4.48 18.29 -15.52
CA ALA A 62 -3.09 18.71 -15.40
C ALA A 62 -2.19 17.56 -14.89
N ALA A 63 -2.71 16.73 -13.99
CA ALA A 63 -1.97 15.58 -13.50
C ALA A 63 -1.62 14.61 -14.64
N PHE A 64 -2.60 14.20 -15.45
CA PHE A 64 -2.44 13.18 -16.50
C PHE A 64 -1.90 13.70 -17.85
N ASP A 65 -1.68 15.01 -18.00
CA ASP A 65 -1.18 15.59 -19.24
C ASP A 65 0.16 14.98 -19.69
N GLY A 66 0.21 14.45 -20.92
CA GLY A 66 1.40 13.79 -21.49
C GLY A 66 1.82 12.50 -20.79
N ALA A 67 0.97 11.90 -19.95
CA ALA A 67 1.26 10.65 -19.25
C ALA A 67 1.10 9.44 -20.18
N ALA A 68 2.12 8.57 -20.22
CA ALA A 68 2.04 7.31 -20.92
C ALA A 68 1.49 6.19 -20.03
N LYS A 69 1.86 6.18 -18.75
CA LYS A 69 1.46 5.14 -17.79
C LYS A 69 1.23 5.73 -16.41
N VAL A 70 0.39 5.07 -15.62
CA VAL A 70 0.05 5.47 -14.26
C VAL A 70 0.28 4.30 -13.30
N PHE A 71 0.98 4.56 -12.20
CA PHE A 71 0.91 3.77 -10.99
C PHE A 71 -0.10 4.40 -10.04
N PHE A 72 -1.20 3.70 -9.81
CA PHE A 72 -2.32 4.17 -9.01
C PHE A 72 -2.29 3.56 -7.60
N VAL A 73 -2.19 4.45 -6.61
CA VAL A 73 -2.40 4.15 -5.20
C VAL A 73 -3.73 4.79 -4.78
N GLY A 74 -4.68 3.94 -4.39
CA GLY A 74 -5.98 4.34 -3.86
C GLY A 74 -6.09 4.21 -2.35
N TYR A 75 -7.19 4.69 -1.79
CA TYR A 75 -7.55 4.47 -0.39
C TYR A 75 -8.88 3.71 -0.30
N ALA A 76 -8.92 2.66 0.52
CA ALA A 76 -10.17 1.94 0.77
C ALA A 76 -11.16 2.85 1.54
N GLY A 77 -12.42 2.80 1.13
CA GLY A 77 -13.49 3.63 1.67
C GLY A 77 -14.79 3.42 0.88
N PRO A 78 -15.92 4.02 1.32
CA PRO A 78 -17.23 3.79 0.70
C PRO A 78 -17.29 4.09 -0.80
N THR A 79 -16.48 5.05 -1.27
CA THR A 79 -16.45 5.50 -2.68
C THR A 79 -15.26 4.94 -3.47
N PHE A 80 -14.51 3.98 -2.94
CA PHE A 80 -13.23 3.57 -3.54
C PHE A 80 -13.38 3.02 -4.96
N ALA A 81 -14.43 2.23 -5.21
CA ALA A 81 -14.70 1.70 -6.55
C ALA A 81 -15.05 2.81 -7.57
N GLU A 82 -15.93 3.73 -7.18
CA GLU A 82 -16.31 4.89 -8.01
C GLU A 82 -15.10 5.76 -8.33
N LEU A 83 -14.31 6.10 -7.31
CA LEU A 83 -13.09 6.90 -7.47
C LEU A 83 -12.08 6.22 -8.41
N SER A 84 -11.90 4.90 -8.26
CA SER A 84 -10.99 4.12 -9.11
C SER A 84 -11.42 4.15 -10.57
N ARG A 85 -12.74 4.03 -10.83
CA ARG A 85 -13.32 4.16 -12.16
C ARG A 85 -13.06 5.54 -12.75
N ASN A 86 -13.37 6.60 -11.99
CA ASN A 86 -13.31 7.97 -12.46
C ASN A 86 -11.87 8.39 -12.80
N LEU A 87 -10.88 7.98 -11.99
CA LEU A 87 -9.47 8.22 -12.28
C LEU A 87 -8.96 7.41 -13.47
N ALA A 88 -9.38 6.14 -13.62
CA ALA A 88 -9.03 5.33 -14.77
C ALA A 88 -9.63 5.89 -16.07
N GLU A 89 -10.87 6.38 -16.05
CA GLU A 89 -11.50 7.09 -17.17
C GLU A 89 -10.78 8.40 -17.49
N ALA A 90 -10.40 9.19 -16.48
CA ALA A 90 -9.64 10.43 -16.70
C ALA A 90 -8.26 10.15 -17.32
N ALA A 91 -7.55 9.13 -16.81
CA ALA A 91 -6.29 8.66 -17.38
C ALA A 91 -6.47 8.19 -18.84
N LYS A 92 -7.51 7.40 -19.12
CA LYS A 92 -7.83 6.92 -20.47
C LYS A 92 -8.10 8.08 -21.43
N LYS A 93 -8.90 9.08 -21.02
CA LYS A 93 -9.18 10.28 -21.80
C LYS A 93 -7.94 11.12 -22.08
N ALA A 94 -6.97 11.11 -21.17
CA ALA A 94 -5.66 11.76 -21.35
C ALA A 94 -4.68 10.95 -22.22
N GLY A 95 -5.07 9.77 -22.71
CA GLY A 95 -4.23 8.92 -23.57
C GLY A 95 -3.26 8.00 -22.82
N VAL A 96 -3.47 7.78 -21.52
CA VAL A 96 -2.68 6.82 -20.75
C VAL A 96 -2.85 5.42 -21.32
N ALA A 97 -1.74 4.81 -21.71
CA ALA A 97 -1.71 3.51 -22.37
C ALA A 97 -1.73 2.33 -21.38
N HIS A 98 -1.39 2.54 -20.10
CA HIS A 98 -1.36 1.46 -19.10
C HIS A 98 -1.54 1.98 -17.67
N PHE A 99 -2.45 1.35 -16.91
CA PHE A 99 -2.82 1.73 -15.55
C PHE A 99 -2.52 0.59 -14.56
N VAL A 100 -1.43 0.71 -13.81
CA VAL A 100 -1.00 -0.26 -12.81
C VAL A 100 -1.56 0.13 -11.45
N LYS A 101 -2.44 -0.70 -10.88
CA LYS A 101 -3.04 -0.47 -9.57
C LYS A 101 -2.25 -1.19 -8.47
N LEU A 102 -1.95 -0.48 -7.39
CA LEU A 102 -1.67 -1.08 -6.10
C LEU A 102 -2.98 -1.57 -5.47
N SER A 103 -3.24 -2.86 -5.60
CA SER A 103 -4.38 -3.56 -5.04
C SER A 103 -4.01 -4.19 -3.69
N ALA A 104 -4.69 -5.27 -3.28
CA ALA A 104 -4.42 -6.00 -2.05
C ALA A 104 -4.55 -7.50 -2.27
N PHE A 105 -3.74 -8.28 -1.54
CA PHE A 105 -3.86 -9.72 -1.48
C PHE A 105 -5.27 -10.13 -1.02
N GLY A 106 -5.82 -11.20 -1.60
CA GLY A 106 -7.16 -11.66 -1.28
C GLY A 106 -8.28 -11.04 -2.11
N ALA A 107 -8.00 -10.06 -2.99
CA ALA A 107 -9.03 -9.45 -3.83
C ALA A 107 -9.73 -10.47 -4.77
N ASP A 108 -9.05 -11.53 -5.17
CA ASP A 108 -9.61 -12.68 -5.89
C ASP A 108 -10.47 -13.62 -5.03
N PHE A 109 -10.39 -13.53 -3.70
CA PHE A 109 -11.09 -14.40 -2.76
C PHE A 109 -12.16 -13.66 -1.94
N ALA A 110 -12.64 -12.50 -2.42
CA ALA A 110 -13.79 -11.80 -1.83
C ALA A 110 -14.99 -12.77 -1.70
N PRO A 111 -15.73 -12.78 -0.57
CA PRO A 111 -16.11 -11.60 0.21
C PRO A 111 -15.62 -11.53 1.68
N GLN A 112 -14.68 -12.37 2.10
CA GLN A 112 -14.47 -12.68 3.53
C GLN A 112 -14.07 -11.50 4.44
N PHE A 113 -13.37 -10.48 3.91
CA PHE A 113 -12.97 -9.29 4.69
C PHE A 113 -13.07 -8.00 3.87
N TYR A 114 -13.40 -6.88 4.54
CA TYR A 114 -13.71 -5.59 3.93
C TYR A 114 -12.64 -5.10 2.94
N ILE A 115 -11.36 -5.17 3.32
CA ILE A 115 -10.26 -4.70 2.47
C ILE A 115 -10.19 -5.49 1.16
N ALA A 116 -10.23 -6.82 1.21
CA ALA A 116 -10.19 -7.66 0.01
C ALA A 116 -11.36 -7.33 -0.94
N ARG A 117 -12.57 -7.20 -0.37
CA ARG A 117 -13.78 -6.85 -1.13
C ARG A 117 -13.67 -5.46 -1.77
N SER A 118 -13.32 -4.44 -0.99
CA SER A 118 -13.20 -3.06 -1.47
C SER A 118 -12.14 -2.93 -2.56
N HIS A 119 -11.03 -3.67 -2.44
CA HIS A 119 -10.04 -3.75 -3.49
C HIS A 119 -10.56 -4.44 -4.74
N ARG A 120 -11.31 -5.56 -4.64
CA ARG A 120 -11.89 -6.22 -5.81
C ARG A 120 -12.89 -5.35 -6.55
N GLU A 121 -13.80 -4.69 -5.83
CA GLU A 121 -14.76 -3.75 -6.42
C GLU A 121 -14.05 -2.62 -7.17
N SER A 122 -12.92 -2.13 -6.64
CA SER A 122 -12.05 -1.16 -7.31
C SER A 122 -11.34 -1.73 -8.55
N GLU A 123 -10.90 -3.00 -8.52
CA GLU A 123 -10.33 -3.68 -9.71
C GLU A 123 -11.35 -3.78 -10.84
N GLU A 124 -12.57 -4.25 -10.53
CA GLU A 124 -13.68 -4.39 -11.47
C GLU A 124 -14.11 -3.04 -12.06
N ALA A 125 -14.11 -2.00 -11.22
CA ALA A 125 -14.40 -0.66 -11.66
C ALA A 125 -13.38 -0.14 -12.69
N ILE A 126 -12.08 -0.40 -12.49
CA ILE A 126 -11.03 -0.08 -13.47
C ILE A 126 -11.17 -0.94 -14.72
N GLU A 127 -11.37 -2.26 -14.56
CA GLU A 127 -11.59 -3.20 -15.66
C GLU A 127 -12.73 -2.73 -16.59
N SER A 128 -13.83 -2.24 -16.01
CA SER A 128 -15.01 -1.76 -16.74
C SER A 128 -14.75 -0.54 -17.64
N THR A 129 -13.68 0.22 -17.40
CA THR A 129 -13.30 1.36 -18.24
C THR A 129 -12.68 0.94 -19.58
N GLY A 130 -12.21 -0.30 -19.68
CA GLY A 130 -11.47 -0.80 -20.84
C GLY A 130 -10.08 -0.20 -21.02
N ILE A 131 -9.54 0.54 -20.04
CA ILE A 131 -8.12 0.90 -20.03
C ILE A 131 -7.27 -0.37 -19.86
N ALA A 132 -6.11 -0.45 -20.54
CA ALA A 132 -5.18 -1.54 -20.26
C ALA A 132 -4.67 -1.41 -18.82
N TYR A 133 -4.77 -2.47 -18.04
CA TYR A 133 -4.48 -2.44 -16.60
C TYR A 133 -3.52 -3.56 -16.16
N THR A 134 -2.93 -3.40 -14.98
CA THR A 134 -2.34 -4.49 -14.19
C THR A 134 -2.67 -4.29 -12.73
N HIS A 135 -3.07 -5.34 -12.02
CA HIS A 135 -3.31 -5.28 -10.57
C HIS A 135 -2.17 -5.94 -9.81
N LEU A 136 -1.51 -5.19 -8.93
CA LEU A 136 -0.51 -5.73 -8.00
C LEU A 136 -1.17 -5.92 -6.65
N ARG A 137 -1.25 -7.15 -6.17
CA ARG A 137 -1.94 -7.57 -4.94
C ARG A 137 -0.92 -7.95 -3.86
N PRO A 138 -0.21 -6.98 -3.26
CA PRO A 138 0.71 -7.29 -2.19
C PRO A 138 -0.03 -7.78 -0.95
N ASN A 139 0.63 -8.69 -0.24
CA ASN A 139 0.23 -9.10 1.08
C ASN A 139 0.73 -8.09 2.13
N VAL A 140 0.81 -8.46 3.41
CA VAL A 140 1.13 -7.53 4.50
C VAL A 140 2.54 -6.93 4.34
N PHE A 141 2.63 -5.60 4.37
CA PHE A 141 3.90 -4.89 4.28
C PHE A 141 4.74 -5.06 5.54
N MET A 142 6.02 -5.36 5.40
CA MET A 142 6.98 -5.37 6.52
C MET A 142 7.03 -4.00 7.22
N GLN A 143 6.85 -2.92 6.47
CA GLN A 143 6.83 -1.54 6.96
C GLN A 143 5.72 -1.28 7.99
N ASN A 144 4.68 -2.12 8.06
CA ASN A 144 3.64 -2.01 9.09
C ASN A 144 4.21 -2.22 10.50
N LEU A 145 5.26 -3.05 10.64
CA LEU A 145 5.99 -3.27 11.90
C LEU A 145 6.65 -1.99 12.42
N ILE A 146 7.02 -1.08 11.52
CA ILE A 146 7.64 0.20 11.86
C ILE A 146 6.57 1.27 12.04
N ASN A 147 5.65 1.38 11.07
CA ASN A 147 4.71 2.48 10.97
C ASN A 147 3.58 2.40 11.99
N TYR A 148 3.12 1.20 12.33
CA TYR A 148 1.98 1.00 13.25
C TYR A 148 2.41 0.44 14.60
N TYR A 149 3.34 -0.53 14.60
CA TYR A 149 3.77 -1.21 15.84
C TYR A 149 5.10 -0.68 16.39
N GLY A 150 5.82 0.13 15.63
CA GLY A 150 7.21 0.49 15.96
C GLY A 150 7.33 1.26 17.27
N GLN A 151 6.35 2.08 17.63
CA GLN A 151 6.37 2.82 18.89
C GLN A 151 6.23 1.86 20.08
N ALA A 152 5.23 0.98 20.07
CA ALA A 152 5.04 -0.02 21.13
C ALA A 152 6.25 -0.95 21.27
N ILE A 153 6.81 -1.42 20.14
CA ILE A 153 8.03 -2.24 20.12
C ILE A 153 9.24 -1.49 20.72
N ARG A 154 9.37 -0.18 20.46
CA ARG A 154 10.46 0.61 21.05
C ARG A 154 10.30 0.78 22.55
N ASP A 155 9.10 1.15 22.98
CA ASP A 155 8.82 1.55 24.37
C ASP A 155 8.71 0.36 25.32
N THR A 156 7.99 -0.69 24.93
CA THR A 156 7.67 -1.84 25.81
C THR A 156 8.30 -3.14 25.32
N GLY A 157 8.72 -3.21 24.06
CA GLY A 157 9.11 -4.47 23.43
C GLY A 157 7.92 -5.37 23.11
N ILE A 158 6.67 -4.91 23.24
CA ILE A 158 5.49 -5.74 23.02
C ILE A 158 4.60 -5.12 21.96
N PHE A 159 4.04 -5.96 21.09
CA PHE A 159 3.01 -5.55 20.15
C PHE A 159 1.87 -6.57 20.08
N TYR A 160 0.67 -6.08 19.78
CA TYR A 160 -0.58 -6.82 19.95
C TYR A 160 -1.37 -6.86 18.63
N LEU A 161 -1.88 -8.05 18.27
CA LEU A 161 -2.81 -8.25 17.16
C LEU A 161 -3.73 -9.44 17.46
N ALA A 162 -4.92 -9.46 16.86
CA ALA A 162 -5.78 -10.64 16.83
C ALA A 162 -5.45 -11.51 15.59
N GLN A 163 -4.24 -12.08 15.56
CA GLN A 163 -3.82 -12.98 14.48
C GLN A 163 -3.41 -14.38 14.93
N GLY A 164 -3.45 -14.66 16.25
CA GLY A 164 -3.12 -15.98 16.81
C GLY A 164 -1.85 -16.59 16.19
N ASP A 165 -1.96 -17.84 15.75
CA ASP A 165 -0.90 -18.58 15.05
C ASP A 165 -0.93 -18.42 13.51
N GLY A 166 -1.77 -17.51 13.01
CA GLY A 166 -1.92 -17.24 11.58
C GLY A 166 -0.60 -16.83 10.94
N LYS A 167 -0.35 -17.35 9.74
CA LYS A 167 0.86 -17.06 8.96
C LYS A 167 0.55 -16.17 7.77
N VAL A 168 1.47 -15.25 7.49
CA VAL A 168 1.33 -14.25 6.43
C VAL A 168 2.62 -14.17 5.63
N GLY A 169 2.50 -14.08 4.30
CA GLY A 169 3.63 -13.83 3.41
C GLY A 169 4.03 -12.36 3.42
N PHE A 170 4.75 -11.90 4.45
CA PHE A 170 5.17 -10.50 4.58
C PHE A 170 6.01 -10.08 3.38
N ILE A 171 5.80 -8.87 2.86
CA ILE A 171 6.53 -8.34 1.71
C ILE A 171 7.11 -6.96 2.01
N ASP A 172 8.33 -6.70 1.56
CA ASP A 172 8.92 -5.36 1.64
C ASP A 172 8.35 -4.46 0.53
N VAL A 173 8.00 -3.21 0.85
CA VAL A 173 7.51 -2.26 -0.17
C VAL A 173 8.53 -1.99 -1.29
N ARG A 174 9.83 -2.25 -1.08
CA ARG A 174 10.85 -2.19 -2.13
C ARG A 174 10.64 -3.27 -3.19
N ASP A 175 10.20 -4.46 -2.81
CA ASP A 175 9.90 -5.56 -3.74
C ASP A 175 8.59 -5.30 -4.48
N VAL A 176 7.60 -4.72 -3.79
CA VAL A 176 6.36 -4.24 -4.42
C VAL A 176 6.67 -3.17 -5.46
N ALA A 177 7.57 -2.23 -5.13
CA ALA A 177 8.01 -1.21 -6.06
C ALA A 177 8.80 -1.78 -7.24
N ALA A 178 9.63 -2.82 -7.03
CA ALA A 178 10.33 -3.50 -8.10
C ALA A 178 9.34 -4.17 -9.09
N ALA A 179 8.31 -4.84 -8.56
CA ALA A 179 7.23 -5.38 -9.39
C ALA A 179 6.48 -4.28 -10.16
N ALA A 180 6.19 -3.15 -9.50
CA ALA A 180 5.58 -1.99 -10.15
C ALA A 180 6.44 -1.47 -11.31
N VAL A 181 7.75 -1.26 -11.09
CA VAL A 181 8.70 -0.83 -12.12
C VAL A 181 8.64 -1.78 -13.30
N VAL A 182 8.79 -3.09 -13.09
CA VAL A 182 8.70 -4.09 -14.16
C VAL A 182 7.39 -3.94 -14.93
N THR A 183 6.24 -3.94 -14.27
CA THR A 183 4.95 -3.81 -14.96
C THR A 183 4.77 -2.49 -15.72
N LEU A 184 5.43 -1.42 -15.27
CA LEU A 184 5.42 -0.11 -15.92
C LEU A 184 6.45 0.01 -17.04
N THR A 185 7.51 -0.79 -17.07
CA THR A 185 8.61 -0.64 -18.05
C THR A 185 8.71 -1.78 -19.06
N SER A 186 8.17 -2.96 -18.79
CA SER A 186 8.09 -4.08 -19.74
C SER A 186 6.69 -4.31 -20.31
N GLY A 187 6.62 -4.97 -21.47
CA GLY A 187 5.37 -5.41 -22.09
C GLY A 187 4.84 -6.72 -21.50
N GLY A 188 3.62 -7.10 -21.88
CA GLY A 188 3.03 -8.42 -21.52
C GLY A 188 2.23 -8.46 -20.21
N HIS A 189 2.08 -7.34 -19.51
CA HIS A 189 1.40 -7.28 -18.21
C HIS A 189 -0.05 -6.78 -18.29
N ALA A 190 -0.53 -6.36 -19.46
CA ALA A 190 -1.90 -5.89 -19.63
C ALA A 190 -2.92 -7.01 -19.34
N GLY A 191 -3.96 -6.70 -18.57
CA GLY A 191 -4.99 -7.63 -18.14
C GLY A 191 -4.52 -8.67 -17.11
N LYS A 192 -3.36 -8.47 -16.47
CA LYS A 192 -2.79 -9.38 -15.47
C LYS A 192 -3.04 -8.89 -14.05
N SER A 193 -3.14 -9.85 -13.14
CA SER A 193 -3.16 -9.62 -11.70
C SER A 193 -2.08 -10.49 -11.05
N TYR A 194 -1.29 -9.91 -10.14
CA TYR A 194 -0.18 -10.59 -9.48
C TYR A 194 -0.31 -10.51 -7.97
N SER A 195 -0.44 -11.65 -7.30
CA SER A 195 -0.31 -11.74 -5.84
C SER A 195 1.16 -11.68 -5.45
N LEU A 196 1.53 -10.69 -4.62
CA LEU A 196 2.91 -10.45 -4.23
C LEU A 196 3.11 -10.79 -2.75
N THR A 197 3.99 -11.73 -2.47
CA THR A 197 4.39 -12.13 -1.11
C THR A 197 5.90 -12.09 -0.98
N GLY A 198 6.41 -12.08 0.25
CA GLY A 198 7.79 -12.50 0.49
C GLY A 198 8.00 -13.99 0.24
N SER A 199 9.23 -14.44 0.45
CA SER A 199 9.64 -15.84 0.27
C SER A 199 9.08 -16.80 1.32
N GLU A 200 8.64 -16.29 2.47
CA GLU A 200 8.23 -17.09 3.62
C GLU A 200 6.90 -16.63 4.19
N SER A 201 6.11 -17.59 4.67
CA SER A 201 4.90 -17.33 5.45
C SER A 201 5.24 -17.41 6.94
N LEU A 202 5.20 -16.26 7.62
CA LEU A 202 5.60 -16.13 9.02
C LEU A 202 4.40 -15.88 9.93
N SER A 203 4.40 -16.46 11.12
CA SER A 203 3.52 -16.01 12.21
C SER A 203 4.08 -14.76 12.87
N TYR A 204 3.24 -14.00 13.57
CA TYR A 204 3.73 -12.84 14.32
C TYR A 204 4.64 -13.22 15.50
N TYR A 205 4.57 -14.45 16.02
CA TYR A 205 5.56 -14.98 16.95
C TYR A 205 6.95 -15.09 16.29
N GLN A 206 7.03 -15.66 15.08
CA GLN A 206 8.29 -15.74 14.32
C GLN A 206 8.83 -14.35 13.96
N VAL A 207 7.94 -13.41 13.62
CA VAL A 207 8.33 -12.01 13.41
C VAL A 207 8.94 -11.41 14.68
N ALA A 208 8.33 -11.62 15.84
CA ALA A 208 8.85 -11.12 17.11
C ALA A 208 10.25 -11.70 17.43
N GLU A 209 10.50 -12.97 17.13
CA GLU A 209 11.82 -13.58 17.25
C GLU A 209 12.86 -12.95 16.31
N ILE A 210 12.49 -12.72 15.04
CA ILE A 210 13.37 -12.07 14.06
C ILE A 210 13.73 -10.66 14.51
N LEU A 211 12.71 -9.89 14.94
CA LEU A 211 12.91 -8.54 15.47
C LEU A 211 13.78 -8.55 16.72
N SER A 212 13.58 -9.51 17.62
CA SER A 212 14.38 -9.65 18.85
C SER A 212 15.85 -9.84 18.55
N ARG A 213 16.17 -10.73 17.60
CA ARG A 213 17.55 -10.96 17.16
C ARG A 213 18.15 -9.72 16.51
N ALA A 214 17.41 -9.05 15.63
CA ALA A 214 17.89 -7.86 14.92
C ALA A 214 18.11 -6.66 15.86
N ALA A 215 17.25 -6.51 16.88
CA ALA A 215 17.31 -5.39 17.82
C ALA A 215 18.22 -5.65 19.04
N GLY A 216 18.67 -6.90 19.25
CA GLY A 216 19.47 -7.28 20.42
C GLY A 216 18.70 -7.17 21.75
N LYS A 217 17.37 -7.16 21.72
CA LYS A 217 16.51 -7.09 22.91
C LYS A 217 15.26 -7.95 22.72
N LYS A 218 14.66 -8.43 23.82
CA LYS A 218 13.43 -9.23 23.75
C LYS A 218 12.29 -8.37 23.18
N ILE A 219 11.65 -8.87 22.13
CA ILE A 219 10.42 -8.35 21.55
C ILE A 219 9.40 -9.48 21.55
N GLU A 220 8.18 -9.19 21.97
CA GLU A 220 7.10 -10.18 22.14
C GLU A 220 5.86 -9.78 21.36
N TYR A 221 5.29 -10.76 20.66
CA TYR A 221 3.95 -10.66 20.10
C TYR A 221 2.96 -11.27 21.08
N VAL A 222 1.92 -10.53 21.44
CA VAL A 222 0.82 -11.04 22.26
C VAL A 222 -0.45 -11.09 21.43
N ALA A 223 -0.95 -12.30 21.21
CA ALA A 223 -2.19 -12.51 20.51
C ALA A 223 -3.38 -12.01 21.36
N LEU A 224 -4.22 -11.18 20.75
CA LEU A 224 -5.49 -10.76 21.31
C LEU A 224 -6.61 -11.68 20.80
N SER A 225 -7.67 -11.85 21.59
CA SER A 225 -8.94 -12.36 21.05
C SER A 225 -9.57 -11.35 20.10
N GLU A 226 -10.47 -11.79 19.23
CA GLU A 226 -11.22 -10.88 18.36
C GLU A 226 -11.97 -9.80 19.16
N GLU A 227 -12.55 -10.17 20.29
CA GLU A 227 -13.24 -9.26 21.21
C GLU A 227 -12.31 -8.17 21.76
N GLN A 228 -11.06 -8.51 22.09
CA GLN A 228 -10.05 -7.57 22.57
C GLN A 228 -9.51 -6.64 21.47
N ALA A 229 -9.58 -7.06 20.20
CA ALA A 229 -9.10 -6.29 19.05
C ALA A 229 -10.15 -5.34 18.45
N LEU A 230 -11.43 -5.53 18.78
CA LEU A 230 -12.47 -4.55 18.45
C LEU A 230 -12.21 -3.25 19.22
N PRO A 231 -12.40 -2.07 18.60
CA PRO A 231 -12.26 -0.81 19.31
C PRO A 231 -13.32 -0.74 20.42
N THR A 232 -12.91 -1.01 21.67
CA THR A 232 -13.73 -0.78 22.85
C THR A 232 -14.09 0.71 22.91
N LYS A 233 -15.33 1.02 23.28
CA LYS A 233 -15.80 2.40 23.50
C LYS A 233 -14.78 3.19 24.35
N PRO A 234 -14.67 4.53 24.19
CA PRO A 234 -13.61 5.36 24.80
C PRO A 234 -13.41 5.24 26.32
N SER A 235 -14.34 4.64 27.06
CA SER A 235 -14.35 4.59 28.53
C SER A 235 -13.50 3.49 29.18
N GLN A 236 -12.83 2.60 28.42
CA GLN A 236 -12.05 1.49 29.00
C GLN A 236 -10.53 1.58 28.81
N ARG A 237 -9.99 2.74 28.42
CA ARG A 237 -8.57 2.91 28.07
C ARG A 237 -7.54 2.66 29.18
N CYS A 238 -7.91 2.46 30.45
CA CYS A 238 -6.90 2.32 31.53
C CYS A 238 -7.21 1.28 32.63
N ALA A 239 -8.19 0.38 32.49
CA ALA A 239 -8.49 -0.58 33.54
C ALA A 239 -8.64 -1.99 32.97
N GLY A 240 -7.55 -2.74 32.87
CA GLY A 240 -7.65 -4.16 32.48
C GLY A 240 -6.35 -4.95 32.46
N ILE A 241 -5.22 -4.31 32.15
CA ILE A 241 -3.92 -4.98 32.15
C ILE A 241 -3.18 -4.64 33.45
N SER A 242 -3.75 -5.05 34.58
CA SER A 242 -3.04 -5.09 35.86
C SER A 242 -2.65 -6.53 36.14
N SER A 243 -1.34 -6.77 36.10
CA SER A 243 -0.63 -7.92 36.64
C SER A 243 -1.30 -8.58 37.85
N LYS A 244 -1.82 -9.80 37.67
CA LYS A 244 -1.98 -10.79 38.76
C LYS A 244 -1.71 -12.19 38.22
N SER A 245 -0.43 -12.49 38.04
CA SER A 245 0.11 -13.84 38.07
C SER A 245 1.41 -13.84 38.88
N ALA A 246 1.28 -13.64 40.18
CA ALA A 246 2.27 -14.11 41.15
C ALA A 246 1.52 -15.02 42.13
N ARG A 247 1.79 -16.33 41.98
CA ARG A 247 1.41 -17.43 42.89
C ARG A 247 2.23 -17.34 44.19
N PRO A 248 1.92 -18.09 45.27
CA PRO A 248 1.06 -19.28 45.37
C PRO A 248 -0.37 -19.01 45.84
#